data_AF-A0A7Y4TS59-F1
#
_entry.id   AF-A0A7Y4TS59-F1
#
_cell.length_a   1.000
_cell.length_b   1.000
_cell.length_c   1.000
_cell.angle_alpha   90.00
_cell.angle_beta   90.00
_cell.angle_gamma   90.00
#
_symmetry.space_group_name_H-M   'P 1'
#
loop_
_entity.id
_entity.type
_entity.pdbx_description
1 polymer ?
#
loop_
_entity_poly.entity_id
_entity_poly.type
_entity_poly.pdbx_seq_one_letter_code
_entity_poly.pdbx_strand_id
1 'polypeptide(L)'
;MKRTILAIAIISMTLGFASCKKETNGIILQAHDDNRMMDSMHVMMDRMEAMTMTMDPEVDFSEMMIMHHEGALNMSQALVSAGKNDSLRRFAQKVIADQTSEIAVLKSILASLTVDNMDMDFMQEQMDNMEKTNKQSDVQIITGDIDNDYATLMVLHHQAAIQDASAYLHHGNNNQLKTIANNIITAQNKEIIELSNWLKANMR
;
A
#
# COMPACT_ATOMS: atom_id res chain seq x y z
N MET A 1 33.15 -49.99 -68.85
CA MET A 1 33.08 -48.72 -68.09
C MET A 1 31.62 -48.46 -67.71
N LYS A 2 31.39 -48.02 -66.46
CA LYS A 2 30.16 -47.45 -65.88
C LYS A 2 29.03 -48.46 -65.56
N ARG A 3 28.34 -48.43 -64.42
CA ARG A 3 28.59 -48.00 -63.03
C ARG A 3 27.29 -48.41 -62.30
N THR A 4 27.36 -49.33 -61.34
CA THR A 4 26.23 -49.71 -60.48
C THR A 4 25.89 -48.54 -59.55
N ILE A 5 24.63 -48.10 -59.54
CA ILE A 5 24.13 -47.04 -58.64
C ILE A 5 23.61 -47.71 -57.37
N LEU A 6 24.29 -47.46 -56.25
CA LEU A 6 23.88 -47.87 -54.91
C LEU A 6 22.98 -46.75 -54.34
N ALA A 7 21.72 -47.04 -54.06
CA ALA A 7 20.82 -46.12 -53.38
C ALA A 7 21.11 -46.16 -51.87
N ILE A 8 21.58 -45.05 -51.32
CA ILE A 8 21.78 -44.87 -49.87
C ILE A 8 20.47 -44.33 -49.29
N ALA A 9 19.79 -45.14 -48.48
CA ALA A 9 18.65 -44.68 -47.68
C ALA A 9 19.18 -43.95 -46.45
N ILE A 10 18.98 -42.63 -46.40
CA ILE A 10 19.26 -41.81 -45.22
C ILE A 10 18.05 -41.91 -44.29
N ILE A 11 18.19 -42.65 -43.19
CA ILE A 11 17.22 -42.69 -42.10
C ILE A 11 17.46 -41.44 -41.25
N SER A 12 16.63 -40.41 -41.43
CA SER A 12 16.57 -39.23 -40.59
C SER A 12 15.92 -39.60 -39.24
N MET A 13 16.75 -39.86 -38.24
CA MET A 13 16.32 -40.05 -36.87
C MET A 13 15.96 -38.69 -36.27
N THR A 14 14.68 -38.36 -36.27
CA THR A 14 14.15 -37.17 -35.60
C THR A 14 14.22 -37.38 -34.08
N LEU A 15 15.18 -36.74 -33.42
CA LEU A 15 15.15 -36.59 -31.97
C LEU A 15 13.97 -35.68 -31.59
N GLY A 16 12.89 -36.29 -31.08
CA GLY A 16 11.83 -35.57 -30.42
C GLY A 16 12.33 -35.01 -29.10
N PHE A 17 12.64 -33.72 -29.06
CA PHE A 17 12.75 -33.01 -27.79
C PHE A 17 11.34 -32.92 -27.21
N ALA A 18 11.05 -33.76 -26.22
CA ALA A 18 9.94 -33.53 -25.31
C ALA A 18 10.24 -32.23 -24.56
N SER A 19 9.68 -31.11 -25.05
CA SER A 19 9.65 -29.87 -24.31
C SER A 19 8.75 -30.13 -23.10
N CYS A 20 9.37 -30.38 -21.95
CA CYS A 20 8.70 -30.24 -20.67
C CYS A 20 8.19 -28.80 -20.61
N LYS A 21 6.90 -28.60 -20.84
CA LYS A 21 6.22 -27.38 -20.38
C LYS A 21 6.33 -27.40 -18.86
N LYS A 22 7.35 -26.72 -18.34
CA LYS A 22 7.31 -26.24 -16.97
C LYS A 22 6.12 -25.30 -16.94
N GLU A 23 5.02 -25.73 -16.35
CA GLU A 23 3.97 -24.83 -15.90
C GLU A 23 4.68 -23.84 -14.99
N THR A 24 5.03 -22.68 -15.54
CA THR A 24 5.34 -21.54 -14.69
C THR A 24 4.00 -21.22 -14.05
N ASN A 25 3.83 -21.60 -12.78
CA ASN A 25 2.96 -20.87 -11.88
C ASN A 25 3.55 -19.44 -11.79
N GLY A 26 3.46 -18.70 -12.89
CA GLY A 26 3.95 -17.35 -13.02
C GLY A 26 3.04 -16.46 -12.22
N ILE A 27 3.62 -15.42 -11.62
CA ILE A 27 2.87 -14.34 -10.99
C ILE A 27 1.85 -13.85 -12.02
N ILE A 28 0.56 -14.01 -11.73
CA ILE A 28 -0.50 -13.41 -12.51
C ILE A 28 -0.46 -11.93 -12.13
N LEU A 29 -0.22 -11.06 -13.10
CA LEU A 29 -0.29 -9.61 -12.87
C LEU A 29 -1.72 -9.15 -13.10
N GLN A 30 -2.25 -8.39 -12.15
CA GLN A 30 -3.47 -7.63 -12.36
C GLN A 30 -3.12 -6.22 -12.86
N ALA A 31 -3.98 -5.63 -13.69
CA ALA A 31 -3.87 -4.21 -13.98
C ALA A 31 -4.09 -3.40 -12.69
N HIS A 32 -3.38 -2.29 -12.56
CA HIS A 32 -3.37 -1.43 -11.37
C HIS A 32 -4.80 -1.00 -10.97
N ASP A 33 -5.55 -0.44 -11.92
CA ASP A 33 -6.89 0.12 -11.69
C ASP A 33 -8.01 -0.93 -11.66
N ASP A 34 -7.68 -2.22 -11.85
CA ASP A 34 -8.65 -3.31 -11.70
C ASP A 34 -8.67 -3.84 -10.24
N ASN A 35 -7.78 -3.34 -9.37
CA ASN A 35 -7.66 -3.80 -8.00
C ASN A 35 -8.50 -2.94 -7.03
N ARG A 36 -9.44 -3.58 -6.33
CA ARG A 36 -10.34 -2.89 -5.40
C ARG A 36 -9.65 -2.15 -4.25
N MET A 37 -8.45 -2.57 -3.85
CA MET A 37 -7.68 -1.87 -2.81
C MET A 37 -6.97 -0.66 -3.40
N MET A 38 -6.46 -0.75 -4.64
CA MET A 38 -5.99 0.42 -5.38
C MET A 38 -7.09 1.45 -5.60
N ASP A 39 -8.32 1.02 -5.93
CA ASP A 39 -9.48 1.94 -5.99
C ASP A 39 -9.67 2.70 -4.67
N SER A 40 -9.51 2.00 -3.54
CA SER A 40 -9.63 2.61 -2.21
C SER A 40 -8.52 3.62 -1.93
N MET A 41 -7.29 3.34 -2.42
CA MET A 41 -6.16 4.27 -2.33
C MET A 41 -6.38 5.49 -3.23
N HIS A 42 -6.84 5.32 -4.48
CA HIS A 42 -7.17 6.43 -5.38
C HIS A 42 -8.25 7.34 -4.81
N VAL A 43 -9.36 6.77 -4.32
CA VAL A 43 -10.42 7.58 -3.71
C VAL A 43 -9.91 8.37 -2.49
N MET A 44 -9.00 7.80 -1.71
CA MET A 44 -8.38 8.50 -0.59
C MET A 44 -7.44 9.61 -1.05
N MET A 45 -6.60 9.35 -2.07
CA MET A 45 -5.70 10.35 -2.65
C MET A 45 -6.46 11.48 -3.34
N ASP A 46 -7.48 11.19 -4.14
CA ASP A 46 -8.34 12.20 -4.79
C ASP A 46 -8.97 13.15 -3.75
N ARG A 47 -9.38 12.62 -2.60
CA ARG A 47 -9.93 13.42 -1.50
C ARG A 47 -8.87 14.31 -0.85
N MET A 48 -7.65 13.79 -0.67
CA MET A 48 -6.53 14.58 -0.15
C MET A 48 -6.10 15.68 -1.12
N GLU A 49 -6.01 15.37 -2.42
CA GLU A 49 -5.66 16.35 -3.45
C GLU A 49 -6.73 17.44 -3.61
N ALA A 50 -8.00 17.10 -3.38
CA ALA A 50 -9.11 18.06 -3.40
C ALA A 50 -9.23 18.89 -2.11
N MET A 51 -8.48 18.55 -1.05
CA MET A 51 -8.51 19.28 0.21
C MET A 51 -7.97 20.71 0.02
N THR A 52 -8.64 21.69 0.63
CA THR A 52 -8.10 23.05 0.70
C THR A 52 -7.16 23.15 1.88
N MET A 53 -5.85 23.18 1.62
CA MET A 53 -4.83 23.30 2.65
C MET A 53 -4.93 24.66 3.37
N THR A 54 -4.98 24.62 4.69
CA THR A 54 -4.92 25.82 5.54
C THR A 54 -3.49 26.31 5.74
N MET A 55 -2.51 25.46 5.42
CA MET A 55 -1.08 25.60 5.71
C MET A 55 -0.77 25.55 7.20
N ASP A 56 -1.73 25.23 8.05
CA ASP A 56 -1.54 25.08 9.48
C ASP A 56 -1.26 23.61 9.80
N PRO A 57 -0.08 23.25 10.33
CA PRO A 57 0.28 21.86 10.58
C PRO A 57 -0.70 21.14 11.48
N GLU A 58 -1.28 21.80 12.49
CA GLU A 58 -2.23 21.17 13.40
C GLU A 58 -3.53 20.77 12.70
N VAL A 59 -4.04 21.66 11.85
CA VAL A 59 -5.30 21.44 11.11
C VAL A 59 -5.09 20.46 9.98
N ASP A 60 -4.10 20.73 9.12
CA ASP A 60 -3.90 19.98 7.89
C ASP A 60 -3.46 18.53 8.17
N PHE A 61 -2.54 18.29 9.12
CA PHE A 61 -2.18 16.93 9.56
C PHE A 61 -3.39 16.15 10.06
N SER A 62 -4.25 16.78 10.86
CA SER A 62 -5.42 16.12 11.44
C SER A 62 -6.41 15.71 10.36
N GLU A 63 -6.72 16.60 9.41
CA GLU A 63 -7.64 16.32 8.30
C GLU A 63 -7.08 15.27 7.35
N MET A 64 -5.81 15.38 6.97
CA MET A 64 -5.14 14.41 6.11
C MET A 64 -5.08 13.03 6.75
N MET A 65 -4.63 12.91 8.00
CA MET A 65 -4.51 11.62 8.67
C MET A 65 -5.88 10.94 8.88
N ILE A 66 -6.95 11.71 9.09
CA ILE A 66 -8.33 11.17 9.11
C ILE A 66 -8.67 10.52 7.77
N MET A 67 -8.47 11.23 6.65
CA MET A 67 -8.74 10.67 5.32
C MET A 67 -7.85 9.47 5.01
N HIS A 68 -6.58 9.54 5.43
CA HIS A 68 -5.60 8.47 5.27
C HIS A 68 -6.07 7.18 5.97
N HIS A 69 -6.50 7.30 7.23
CA HIS A 69 -7.05 6.19 8.00
C HIS A 69 -8.35 5.65 7.41
N GLU A 70 -9.25 6.50 6.91
CA GLU A 70 -10.46 6.06 6.21
C GLU A 70 -10.13 5.17 4.99
N GLY A 71 -9.04 5.47 4.28
CA GLY A 71 -8.48 4.60 3.22
C GLY A 71 -8.09 3.21 3.73
N ALA A 72 -7.36 3.12 4.85
CA ALA A 72 -6.99 1.84 5.45
C ALA A 72 -8.20 1.03 5.93
N LEU A 73 -9.22 1.69 6.50
CA LEU A 73 -10.48 1.06 6.90
C LEU A 73 -11.15 0.38 5.68
N ASN A 74 -11.22 1.07 4.55
CA ASN A 74 -11.80 0.54 3.31
C ASN A 74 -11.04 -0.70 2.79
N MET A 75 -9.70 -0.62 2.71
CA MET A 75 -8.87 -1.77 2.30
C MET A 75 -9.01 -2.95 3.26
N SER A 76 -8.99 -2.67 4.57
CA SER A 76 -9.14 -3.69 5.61
C SER A 76 -10.50 -4.36 5.58
N GLN A 77 -11.58 -3.61 5.32
CA GLN A 77 -12.91 -4.17 5.18
C GLN A 77 -13.02 -5.08 3.93
N ALA A 78 -12.36 -4.70 2.83
CA ALA A 78 -12.29 -5.55 1.64
C ALA A 78 -11.61 -6.89 1.94
N LEU A 79 -10.48 -6.86 2.66
CA LEU A 79 -9.78 -8.08 3.08
C LEU A 79 -10.61 -8.91 4.07
N VAL A 80 -11.23 -8.31 5.09
CA VAL A 80 -12.06 -9.05 6.05
C VAL A 80 -13.18 -9.82 5.35
N SER A 81 -13.75 -9.22 4.31
CA SER A 81 -14.91 -9.74 3.57
C SER A 81 -14.53 -10.83 2.57
N ALA A 82 -13.39 -10.72 1.88
CA ALA A 82 -13.04 -11.58 0.74
C ALA A 82 -11.68 -12.30 0.87
N GLY A 83 -10.90 -12.00 1.91
CA GLY A 83 -9.61 -12.63 2.20
C GLY A 83 -9.74 -14.11 2.52
N LYS A 84 -8.66 -14.85 2.26
CA LYS A 84 -8.61 -16.31 2.46
C LYS A 84 -7.75 -16.69 3.66
N ASN A 85 -6.81 -15.83 4.06
CA ASN A 85 -5.91 -16.06 5.17
C ASN A 85 -6.50 -15.52 6.49
N ASP A 86 -6.81 -16.41 7.43
CA ASP A 86 -7.40 -16.02 8.71
C ASP A 86 -6.49 -15.17 9.61
N SER A 87 -5.17 -15.32 9.54
CA SER A 87 -4.28 -14.46 10.34
C SER A 87 -4.29 -13.04 9.81
N LEU A 88 -4.28 -12.88 8.48
CA LEU A 88 -4.30 -11.57 7.84
C LEU A 88 -5.67 -10.87 8.01
N ARG A 89 -6.78 -11.62 7.96
CA ARG A 89 -8.11 -11.09 8.30
C ARG A 89 -8.21 -10.59 9.73
N ARG A 90 -7.60 -11.30 10.69
CA ARG A 90 -7.51 -10.83 12.10
C ARG A 90 -6.65 -9.57 12.22
N PHE A 91 -5.54 -9.51 11.51
CA PHE A 91 -4.72 -8.30 11.43
C PHE A 91 -5.55 -7.11 10.90
N ALA A 92 -6.29 -7.29 9.80
CA ALA A 92 -7.15 -6.24 9.24
C ALA A 92 -8.26 -5.80 10.22
N GLN A 93 -8.85 -6.72 10.98
CA GLN A 93 -9.81 -6.37 12.04
C GLN A 93 -9.18 -5.51 13.13
N LYS A 94 -7.93 -5.80 13.52
CA LYS A 94 -7.17 -4.97 14.47
C LYS A 94 -6.93 -3.56 13.89
N VAL A 95 -6.46 -3.46 12.64
CA VAL A 95 -6.26 -2.17 11.96
C VAL A 95 -7.55 -1.34 11.95
N ILE A 96 -8.69 -1.95 11.62
CA ILE A 96 -10.01 -1.27 11.66
C ILE A 96 -10.28 -0.72 13.06
N ALA A 97 -10.13 -1.54 14.11
CA ALA A 97 -10.43 -1.12 15.48
C ALA A 97 -9.53 0.03 15.96
N ASP A 98 -8.22 -0.08 15.70
CA ASP A 98 -7.23 0.89 16.15
C ASP A 98 -7.37 2.21 15.40
N GLN A 99 -7.41 2.19 14.07
CA GLN A 99 -7.52 3.41 13.28
C GLN A 99 -8.91 4.08 13.39
N THR A 100 -9.98 3.32 13.67
CA THR A 100 -11.28 3.93 14.04
C THR A 100 -11.16 4.75 15.32
N SER A 101 -10.42 4.24 16.31
CA SER A 101 -10.20 4.94 17.57
C SER A 101 -9.34 6.19 17.37
N GLU A 102 -8.31 6.11 16.54
CA GLU A 102 -7.44 7.25 16.18
C GLU A 102 -8.22 8.34 15.43
N ILE A 103 -9.07 7.97 14.45
CA ILE A 103 -9.97 8.93 13.76
C ILE A 103 -10.85 9.68 14.76
N ALA A 104 -11.42 8.99 15.76
CA ALA A 104 -12.28 9.63 16.75
C ALA A 104 -11.51 10.65 17.60
N VAL A 105 -10.28 10.35 17.98
CA VAL A 105 -9.39 11.26 18.71
C VAL A 105 -9.00 12.46 17.85
N LEU A 106 -8.56 12.23 16.61
CA LEU A 106 -8.20 13.30 15.67
C LEU A 106 -9.37 14.24 15.41
N LYS A 107 -10.59 13.71 15.15
CA LYS A 107 -11.81 14.52 14.98
C LYS A 107 -12.11 15.35 16.23
N SER A 108 -11.92 14.80 17.42
CA SER A 108 -12.12 15.53 18.67
C SER A 108 -11.12 16.67 18.85
N ILE A 109 -9.85 16.48 18.48
CA ILE A 109 -8.83 17.52 18.57
C ILE A 109 -9.10 18.59 17.51
N LEU A 110 -9.32 18.18 16.26
CA LEU A 110 -9.60 19.07 15.13
C LEU A 110 -10.74 20.04 15.42
N ALA A 111 -11.83 19.57 16.06
CA ALA A 111 -12.96 20.41 16.46
C ALA A 111 -12.61 21.52 17.46
N SER A 112 -11.44 21.47 18.09
CA SER A 112 -10.94 22.48 19.04
C SER A 112 -9.86 23.40 18.46
N LEU A 113 -9.37 23.12 17.24
CA LEU A 113 -8.30 23.89 16.62
C LEU A 113 -8.82 25.15 15.94
N THR A 114 -7.91 26.12 15.78
CA THR A 114 -8.07 27.30 14.94
C THR A 114 -6.86 27.41 14.03
N VAL A 115 -7.03 28.00 12.84
CA VAL A 115 -5.93 28.28 11.93
C VAL A 115 -5.17 29.52 12.44
N ASP A 116 -4.01 29.30 13.07
CA ASP A 116 -3.19 30.37 13.65
C ASP A 116 -1.67 30.16 13.51
N ASN A 117 -1.23 29.04 12.93
CA ASN A 117 0.16 28.63 12.79
C ASN A 117 0.50 28.24 11.33
N MET A 118 0.30 29.16 10.38
CA MET A 118 0.63 28.88 8.97
C MET A 118 2.13 28.64 8.77
N ASP A 119 2.48 27.50 8.16
CA ASP A 119 3.83 27.05 7.85
C ASP A 119 3.89 26.51 6.41
N MET A 120 4.58 27.23 5.54
CA MET A 120 4.76 26.85 4.13
C MET A 120 5.72 25.68 3.93
N ASP A 121 6.70 25.54 4.84
CA ASP A 121 7.67 24.45 4.76
C ASP A 121 7.00 23.12 5.11
N PHE A 122 6.06 23.13 6.07
CA PHE A 122 5.19 21.99 6.35
C PHE A 122 4.40 21.56 5.12
N MET A 123 3.71 22.51 4.46
CA MET A 123 2.95 22.21 3.25
C MET A 123 3.83 21.59 2.16
N GLN A 124 5.04 22.13 1.95
CA GLN A 124 5.98 21.59 0.97
C GLN A 124 6.44 20.16 1.34
N GLU A 125 6.85 19.92 2.58
CA GLU A 125 7.27 18.58 3.03
C GLU A 125 6.13 17.56 2.86
N GLN A 126 4.91 17.97 3.18
CA GLN A 126 3.71 17.13 3.05
C GLN A 126 3.43 16.75 1.58
N MET A 127 3.50 17.72 0.66
CA MET A 127 3.31 17.48 -0.77
C MET A 127 4.42 16.59 -1.35
N ASP A 128 5.67 16.79 -0.94
CA ASP A 128 6.80 15.97 -1.38
C ASP A 128 6.63 14.50 -0.93
N ASN A 129 6.17 14.29 0.31
CA ASN A 129 5.87 12.96 0.85
C ASN A 129 4.73 12.27 0.09
N MET A 130 3.67 13.00 -0.25
CA MET A 130 2.56 12.51 -1.06
C MET A 130 3.02 12.14 -2.47
N GLU A 131 3.75 13.03 -3.16
CA GLU A 131 4.26 12.76 -4.51
C GLU A 131 5.16 11.52 -4.54
N LYS A 132 6.03 11.37 -3.53
CA LYS A 132 6.88 10.19 -3.39
C LYS A 132 6.05 8.92 -3.22
N THR A 133 5.04 8.93 -2.35
CA THR A 133 4.17 7.77 -2.11
C THR A 133 3.39 7.40 -3.36
N ASN A 134 2.80 8.39 -4.07
CA ASN A 134 2.05 8.15 -5.30
C ASN A 134 2.93 7.45 -6.36
N LYS A 135 4.15 7.96 -6.57
CA LYS A 135 5.12 7.31 -7.48
C LYS A 135 5.49 5.88 -7.06
N GLN A 136 5.55 5.60 -5.75
CA GLN A 136 5.81 4.24 -5.26
C GLN A 136 4.61 3.32 -5.45
N SER A 137 3.40 3.83 -5.29
CA SER A 137 2.15 3.10 -5.50
C SER A 137 1.98 2.69 -6.97
N ASP A 138 2.24 3.61 -7.91
CA ASP A 138 2.09 3.38 -9.36
C ASP A 138 2.94 2.24 -9.91
N VAL A 139 4.08 1.97 -9.29
CA VAL A 139 5.04 0.94 -9.72
C VAL A 139 4.90 -0.36 -8.94
N GLN A 140 3.95 -0.44 -8.01
CA GLN A 140 3.77 -1.61 -7.17
C GLN A 140 3.18 -2.77 -7.97
N ILE A 141 3.75 -3.96 -7.77
CA ILE A 141 3.26 -5.18 -8.41
C ILE A 141 2.00 -5.64 -7.69
N ILE A 142 0.90 -5.77 -8.45
CA ILE A 142 -0.39 -6.29 -8.00
C ILE A 142 -0.64 -7.66 -8.64
N THR A 143 -0.98 -8.63 -7.80
CA THR A 143 -1.08 -10.04 -8.19
C THR A 143 -2.53 -10.51 -8.43
N GLY A 144 -3.51 -9.76 -7.91
CA GLY A 144 -4.90 -10.18 -7.85
C GLY A 144 -5.19 -11.18 -6.71
N ASP A 145 -4.17 -11.64 -5.98
CA ASP A 145 -4.36 -12.33 -4.71
C ASP A 145 -4.63 -11.28 -3.62
N ILE A 146 -5.89 -11.18 -3.21
CA ILE A 146 -6.35 -10.21 -2.21
C ILE A 146 -5.53 -10.21 -0.91
N ASP A 147 -5.02 -11.36 -0.46
CA ASP A 147 -4.23 -11.43 0.77
C ASP A 147 -2.83 -10.85 0.52
N ASN A 148 -2.22 -11.15 -0.65
CA ASN A 148 -0.92 -10.62 -1.03
C ASN A 148 -0.97 -9.12 -1.33
N ASP A 149 -1.96 -8.70 -2.10
CA ASP A 149 -2.16 -7.31 -2.50
C ASP A 149 -2.46 -6.44 -1.27
N TYR A 150 -3.28 -6.91 -0.32
CA TYR A 150 -3.51 -6.19 0.94
C TYR A 150 -2.22 -5.96 1.71
N ALA A 151 -1.43 -7.02 1.93
CA ALA A 151 -0.23 -6.89 2.73
C ALA A 151 0.81 -5.99 2.06
N THR A 152 0.90 -6.06 0.73
CA THR A 152 1.77 -5.21 -0.09
C THR A 152 1.36 -3.74 -0.03
N LEU A 153 0.08 -3.46 -0.29
CA LEU A 153 -0.44 -2.09 -0.33
C LEU A 153 -0.54 -1.45 1.05
N MET A 154 -0.90 -2.21 2.08
CA MET A 154 -0.94 -1.68 3.44
C MET A 154 0.46 -1.34 3.96
N VAL A 155 1.52 -2.02 3.51
CA VAL A 155 2.90 -1.62 3.83
C VAL A 155 3.24 -0.25 3.22
N LEU A 156 2.86 0.01 1.96
CA LEU A 156 3.08 1.31 1.31
C LEU A 156 2.25 2.40 1.97
N HIS A 157 0.96 2.13 2.20
CA HIS A 157 0.05 3.02 2.92
C HIS A 157 0.63 3.41 4.27
N HIS A 158 1.12 2.44 5.05
CA HIS A 158 1.68 2.74 6.36
C HIS A 158 2.98 3.57 6.31
N GLN A 159 3.79 3.42 5.27
CA GLN A 159 4.97 4.26 5.08
C GLN A 159 4.59 5.73 4.84
N ALA A 160 3.50 5.99 4.11
CA ALA A 160 2.99 7.34 3.90
C ALA A 160 2.49 7.97 5.20
N ALA A 161 1.73 7.24 6.02
CA ALA A 161 1.30 7.74 7.33
C ALA A 161 2.47 8.06 8.27
N ILE A 162 3.54 7.27 8.24
CA ILE A 162 4.76 7.53 9.03
C ILE A 162 5.46 8.81 8.54
N GLN A 163 5.51 9.04 7.22
CA GLN A 163 6.10 10.25 6.64
C GLN A 163 5.30 11.50 7.01
N ASP A 164 3.97 11.44 6.86
CA ASP A 164 3.03 12.49 7.27
C ASP A 164 3.17 12.83 8.77
N ALA A 165 3.12 11.81 9.63
CA ALA A 165 3.34 11.99 11.06
C ALA A 165 4.73 12.56 11.40
N SER A 166 5.77 12.22 10.62
CA SER A 166 7.11 12.78 10.82
C SER A 166 7.18 14.24 10.43
N ALA A 167 6.58 14.64 9.31
CA ALA A 167 6.46 16.04 8.91
C ALA A 167 5.74 16.86 9.99
N TYR A 168 4.63 16.34 10.54
CA TYR A 168 3.97 17.00 11.67
C TYR A 168 4.88 17.15 12.90
N LEU A 169 5.76 16.18 13.20
CA LEU A 169 6.70 16.30 14.31
C LEU A 169 7.77 17.39 14.09
N HIS A 170 8.14 17.68 12.85
CA HIS A 170 9.06 18.76 12.51
C HIS A 170 8.42 20.15 12.70
N HIS A 171 7.14 20.30 12.34
CA HIS A 171 6.48 21.61 12.18
C HIS A 171 5.44 21.94 13.24
N GLY A 172 4.68 20.94 13.69
CA GLY A 172 3.59 21.12 14.65
C GLY A 172 4.09 21.49 16.06
N ASN A 173 3.20 22.05 16.85
CA ASN A 173 3.45 22.51 18.22
C ASN A 173 2.45 21.93 19.23
N ASN A 174 1.30 21.45 18.79
CA ASN A 174 0.32 20.83 19.69
C ASN A 174 0.84 19.50 20.29
N ASN A 175 0.99 19.47 21.62
CA ASN A 175 1.53 18.33 22.37
C ASN A 175 0.67 17.05 22.25
N GLN A 176 -0.65 17.17 22.16
CA GLN A 176 -1.53 16.01 22.01
C GLN A 176 -1.36 15.40 20.62
N LEU A 177 -1.32 16.23 19.58
CA LEU A 177 -1.05 15.77 18.22
C LEU A 177 0.38 15.20 18.08
N LYS A 178 1.39 15.77 18.74
CA LYS A 178 2.74 15.18 18.77
C LYS A 178 2.74 13.79 19.41
N THR A 179 1.94 13.60 20.45
CA THR A 179 1.76 12.28 21.08
C THR A 179 1.12 11.31 20.10
N ILE A 180 0.07 11.74 19.38
CA ILE A 180 -0.61 10.92 18.37
C ILE A 180 0.33 10.57 17.22
N ALA A 181 1.06 11.53 16.66
CA ALA A 181 2.04 11.30 15.59
C ALA A 181 3.09 10.27 16.00
N ASN A 182 3.67 10.37 17.20
CA ASN A 182 4.60 9.35 17.71
C ASN A 182 3.96 7.97 17.89
N ASN A 183 2.70 7.92 18.32
CA ASN A 183 1.95 6.67 18.46
C ASN A 183 1.70 6.02 17.09
N ILE A 184 1.27 6.80 16.09
CA ILE A 184 1.09 6.37 14.70
C ILE A 184 2.40 5.79 14.17
N ILE A 185 3.51 6.54 14.29
CA ILE A 185 4.84 6.08 13.85
C ILE A 185 5.20 4.75 14.52
N THR A 186 4.99 4.63 15.83
CA THR A 186 5.33 3.42 16.57
C THR A 186 4.46 2.23 16.19
N ALA A 187 3.15 2.42 16.06
CA ALA A 187 2.20 1.37 15.73
C ALA A 187 2.42 0.89 14.29
N GLN A 188 2.49 1.82 13.33
CA GLN A 188 2.60 1.48 11.93
C GLN A 188 3.95 0.88 11.55
N ASN A 189 5.04 1.25 12.24
CA ASN A 189 6.32 0.53 12.09
C ASN A 189 6.21 -0.95 12.51
N LYS A 190 5.48 -1.26 13.59
CA LYS A 190 5.26 -2.65 14.02
C LYS A 190 4.42 -3.41 13.00
N GLU A 191 3.37 -2.77 12.50
CA GLU A 191 2.45 -3.33 11.51
C GLU A 191 3.14 -3.59 10.16
N ILE A 192 4.03 -2.70 9.71
CA ILE A 192 4.89 -2.93 8.55
C ILE A 192 5.76 -4.18 8.74
N ILE A 193 6.34 -4.37 9.92
CA ILE A 193 7.17 -5.56 10.21
C ILE A 193 6.31 -6.83 10.17
N GLU A 194 5.12 -6.80 10.77
CA GLU A 194 4.17 -7.93 10.75
C GLU A 194 3.76 -8.30 9.33
N LEU A 195 3.33 -7.33 8.53
CA LEU A 195 2.94 -7.54 7.12
C LEU A 195 4.13 -7.99 6.27
N SER A 196 5.31 -7.41 6.45
CA SER A 196 6.53 -7.81 5.74
C SER A 196 6.94 -9.24 6.06
N ASN A 197 6.80 -9.67 7.31
CA ASN A 197 7.07 -11.04 7.72
C ASN A 197 6.00 -11.99 7.17
N TRP A 198 4.74 -11.58 7.17
CA TRP A 198 3.65 -12.33 6.56
C TRP A 198 3.90 -12.52 5.06
N LEU A 199 4.28 -11.48 4.33
CA LEU A 199 4.66 -11.55 2.91
C LEU A 199 5.82 -12.53 2.70
N LYS A 200 6.91 -12.43 3.46
CA LYS A 200 8.03 -13.39 3.34
C LYS A 200 7.62 -14.85 3.52
N ALA A 201 6.64 -15.11 4.38
CA ALA A 201 6.17 -16.46 4.67
C ALA A 201 5.08 -16.97 3.70
N ASN A 202 4.38 -16.06 3.00
CA ASN A 202 3.18 -16.40 2.23
C ASN A 202 3.16 -15.87 0.80
N MET A 203 4.21 -15.18 0.34
CA MET A 203 4.30 -14.65 -1.02
C MET A 203 4.26 -15.81 -2.03
N ARG A 204 3.33 -15.71 -2.98
CA ARG A 204 3.05 -16.70 -4.02
C ARG A 204 3.29 -16.08 -5.38
#